data_AF-A0A193LIY4-F1
#
_entry.id   AF-A0A193LIY4-F1
#
_cell.length_a   1.000
_cell.length_b   1.000
_cell.length_c   1.000
_cell.angle_alpha   90.00
_cell.angle_beta   90.00
_cell.angle_gamma   90.00
#
_symmetry.space_group_name_H-M   'P 1'
#
loop_
_entity.id
_entity.type
_entity.pdbx_description
1 polymer ?
#
loop_
_entity_poly.entity_id
_entity_poly.type
_entity_poly.pdbx_seq_one_letter_code
_entity_poly.pdbx_strand_id
1 'polypeptide(L)'
;MDHSQENYAERHGRVPGSMSAMTTVDIADPFARQLMARYLSHRQQDLIEMRRAVANDDFDTIKLTGHNMHGSGSAYGLDRISELGAGLETAAIRQDRQAISGLIDDLERFVRELSIA
;
A
#
# COMPACT_ATOMS: atom_id res chain seq x y z
N MET A 1 -15.72 -35.17 -50.24
CA MET A 1 -15.18 -36.20 -49.32
C MET A 1 -14.57 -35.42 -48.18
N ASP A 2 -15.42 -34.98 -47.24
CA ASP A 2 -15.92 -35.78 -46.09
C ASP A 2 -14.91 -35.65 -44.94
N HIS A 3 -15.13 -34.63 -44.09
CA HIS A 3 -15.55 -34.71 -42.66
C HIS A 3 -14.43 -35.30 -41.77
N SER A 4 -14.12 -34.88 -40.55
CA SER A 4 -14.78 -34.04 -39.55
C SER A 4 -13.77 -33.91 -38.39
N GLN A 5 -13.82 -32.76 -37.71
CA GLN A 5 -13.66 -32.55 -36.27
C GLN A 5 -12.55 -33.28 -35.50
N GLU A 6 -11.70 -32.49 -34.85
CA GLU A 6 -11.68 -32.59 -33.38
C GLU A 6 -11.37 -31.24 -32.72
N ASN A 7 -12.39 -30.79 -31.98
CA ASN A 7 -12.35 -29.77 -30.94
C ASN A 7 -11.15 -29.96 -30.00
N TYR A 8 -10.36 -28.89 -29.80
CA TYR A 8 -9.57 -28.73 -28.58
C TYR A 8 -9.89 -27.38 -27.93
N ALA A 9 -11.19 -27.11 -27.79
CA ALA A 9 -11.67 -26.23 -26.74
C ALA A 9 -11.84 -27.08 -25.46
N GLU A 10 -11.53 -26.47 -24.32
CA GLU A 10 -11.77 -26.94 -22.94
C GLU A 10 -10.71 -27.87 -22.32
N ARG A 11 -9.82 -27.26 -21.54
CA ARG A 11 -9.10 -27.73 -20.32
C ARG A 11 -7.86 -26.83 -20.20
N HIS A 12 -7.85 -25.71 -19.50
CA HIS A 12 -8.19 -25.56 -18.09
C HIS A 12 -8.60 -24.11 -17.83
N GLY A 13 -9.82 -23.93 -17.31
CA GLY A 13 -10.14 -22.76 -16.52
C GLY A 13 -9.27 -22.76 -15.27
N ARG A 14 -8.30 -21.85 -15.24
CA ARG A 14 -7.88 -21.20 -14.00
C ARG A 14 -7.64 -19.75 -14.35
N VAL A 15 -8.62 -18.90 -14.04
CA VAL A 15 -8.31 -17.51 -13.74
C VAL A 15 -7.21 -17.56 -12.66
N PRO A 16 -5.99 -17.05 -12.91
CA PRO A 16 -5.16 -16.70 -11.78
C PRO A 16 -5.94 -15.56 -11.11
N GLY A 17 -6.64 -15.88 -10.03
CA GLY A 17 -7.02 -14.86 -9.07
C GLY A 17 -5.74 -14.08 -8.80
N SER A 18 -5.78 -12.78 -9.05
CA SER A 18 -4.66 -11.87 -8.86
C SER A 18 -4.16 -12.03 -7.42
N MET A 19 -3.14 -12.86 -7.24
CA MET A 19 -2.30 -12.82 -6.07
C MET A 19 -1.40 -11.62 -6.32
N SER A 20 -1.71 -10.48 -5.70
CA SER A 20 -0.76 -9.36 -5.61
C SER A 20 0.61 -9.94 -5.29
N ALA A 21 1.60 -9.64 -6.12
CA ALA A 21 2.96 -10.05 -5.86
C ALA A 21 3.36 -9.53 -4.47
N MET A 22 3.52 -10.43 -3.49
CA MET A 22 4.04 -10.07 -2.17
C MET A 22 5.39 -9.41 -2.39
N THR A 23 5.47 -8.10 -2.09
CA THR A 23 6.70 -7.35 -2.25
C THR A 23 7.62 -7.74 -1.11
N THR A 24 8.65 -8.53 -1.41
CA THR A 24 9.61 -8.98 -0.41
C THR A 24 10.81 -8.03 -0.39
N VAL A 25 11.12 -7.48 0.77
CA VAL A 25 12.31 -6.66 1.02
C VAL A 25 13.34 -7.53 1.72
N ASP A 26 14.44 -7.84 1.03
CA ASP A 26 15.56 -8.60 1.58
C ASP A 26 16.50 -7.65 2.35
N ILE A 27 16.60 -7.85 3.66
CA ILE A 27 17.44 -7.02 4.54
C ILE A 27 18.42 -7.94 5.25
N ALA A 28 19.68 -7.95 4.81
CA ALA A 28 20.72 -8.80 5.38
C ALA A 28 21.10 -8.41 6.83
N ASP A 29 21.10 -7.11 7.14
CA ASP A 29 21.47 -6.60 8.46
C ASP A 29 20.32 -6.77 9.48
N PRO A 30 20.52 -7.53 10.58
CA PRO A 30 19.46 -7.77 11.56
C PRO A 30 18.93 -6.51 12.23
N PHE A 31 19.78 -5.48 12.42
CA PHE A 31 19.37 -4.22 13.02
C PHE A 31 18.47 -3.41 12.07
N ALA A 32 18.86 -3.29 10.80
CA ALA A 32 18.03 -2.70 9.76
C ALA A 32 16.69 -3.44 9.60
N ARG A 33 16.68 -4.78 9.70
CA ARG A 33 15.46 -5.58 9.66
C ARG A 33 14.52 -5.22 10.80
N GLN A 34 15.04 -5.05 12.02
CA GLN A 34 14.26 -4.64 13.18
C GLN A 34 13.72 -3.21 13.04
N LEU A 35 14.52 -2.28 12.51
CA LEU A 35 14.07 -0.91 12.23
C LEU A 35 12.93 -0.89 11.21
N MET A 36 13.04 -1.66 10.13
CA MET A 36 11.98 -1.80 9.13
C MET A 36 10.70 -2.37 9.74
N ALA A 37 10.80 -3.44 10.53
CA ALA A 37 9.64 -4.04 11.20
C ALA A 37 8.92 -3.03 12.12
N ARG A 38 9.68 -2.24 12.88
CA ARG A 38 9.14 -1.17 13.72
C ARG A 38 8.49 -0.07 12.88
N TYR A 39 9.13 0.30 11.76
CA TYR A 39 8.57 1.29 10.84
C TYR A 39 7.21 0.84 10.29
N LEU A 40 7.08 -0.40 9.81
CA LEU A 40 5.80 -0.94 9.32
C LEU A 40 4.75 -1.02 10.42
N SER A 41 5.13 -1.41 11.64
CA SER A 41 4.21 -1.40 12.79
C SER A 41 3.69 0.00 13.10
N HIS A 42 4.52 1.04 13.00
CA HIS A 42 4.07 2.41 13.15
C HIS A 42 3.13 2.83 12.00
N ARG A 43 3.39 2.42 10.74
CA ARG A 43 2.47 2.72 9.62
C ARG A 43 1.08 2.11 9.80
N GLN A 44 1.00 0.93 10.43
CA GLN A 44 -0.30 0.35 10.79
C GLN A 44 -1.05 1.18 11.83
N GLN A 45 -0.33 1.79 12.79
CA GLN A 45 -0.93 2.70 13.78
C GLN A 45 -1.40 4.00 13.11
N ASP A 46 -0.58 4.57 12.22
CA ASP A 46 -0.95 5.76 11.45
C ASP A 46 -2.22 5.52 10.62
N LEU A 47 -2.38 4.33 10.01
CA LEU A 47 -3.59 3.97 9.26
C LEU A 47 -4.85 4.02 10.13
N ILE A 48 -4.77 3.52 11.36
CA ILE A 48 -5.88 3.56 12.32
C ILE A 48 -6.21 5.00 12.70
N GLU A 49 -5.19 5.82 12.97
CA GLU A 49 -5.35 7.24 13.30
C GLU A 49 -5.94 8.02 12.12
N MET A 50 -5.42 7.82 10.91
CA MET A 50 -5.91 8.48 9.71
C MET A 50 -7.38 8.14 9.41
N ARG A 51 -7.81 6.89 9.62
CA ARG A 51 -9.23 6.52 9.47
C ARG A 51 -10.13 7.27 10.46
N ARG A 52 -9.67 7.44 11.71
CA ARG A 52 -10.38 8.22 12.73
C ARG A 52 -10.41 9.70 12.37
N ALA A 53 -9.28 10.25 11.93
CA ALA A 53 -9.17 11.63 11.49
C ALA A 53 -10.09 11.91 10.29
N VAL A 54 -10.16 11.01 9.30
CA VAL A 54 -11.16 11.07 8.23
C VAL A 54 -12.57 11.11 8.80
N ALA A 55 -12.94 10.21 9.74
CA ALA A 55 -14.29 10.20 10.30
C ALA A 55 -14.68 11.52 10.98
N ASN A 56 -13.71 12.23 11.56
CA ASN A 56 -13.90 13.50 12.28
C ASN A 56 -13.62 14.76 11.44
N ASP A 57 -13.35 14.61 10.14
CA ASP A 57 -12.91 15.70 9.24
C ASP A 57 -11.66 16.45 9.77
N ASP A 58 -10.79 15.74 10.50
CA ASP A 58 -9.52 16.26 10.99
C ASP A 58 -8.44 16.15 9.91
N PHE A 59 -8.49 17.07 8.96
CA PHE A 59 -7.53 17.12 7.85
C PHE A 59 -6.13 17.52 8.28
N ASP A 60 -5.97 18.22 9.41
CA ASP A 60 -4.65 18.61 9.90
C ASP A 60 -3.84 17.41 10.38
N THR A 61 -4.48 16.46 11.06
CA THR A 61 -3.86 15.18 11.40
C THR A 61 -3.44 14.42 10.14
N ILE A 62 -4.30 14.33 9.11
CA ILE A 62 -3.94 13.67 7.84
C ILE A 62 -2.75 14.35 7.17
N LYS A 63 -2.73 15.69 7.14
CA LYS A 63 -1.66 16.48 6.54
C LYS A 63 -0.32 16.20 7.21
N LEU A 64 -0.28 16.25 8.54
CA LEU A 64 0.94 16.01 9.32
C LEU A 64 1.46 14.58 9.14
N THR A 65 0.56 13.59 9.20
CA THR A 65 0.93 12.18 9.01
C THR A 65 1.43 11.94 7.58
N GLY A 66 0.76 12.51 6.57
CA GLY A 66 1.19 12.48 5.17
C GLY A 66 2.59 13.06 4.96
N HIS A 67 2.85 14.24 5.51
CA HIS A 67 4.16 14.92 5.45
C HIS A 67 5.27 14.05 6.07
N ASN A 68 5.03 13.47 7.25
CA ASN A 68 5.98 12.60 7.92
C ASN A 68 6.26 11.31 7.12
N MET A 69 5.24 10.73 6.49
CA MET A 69 5.41 9.55 5.63
C MET A 69 6.17 9.89 4.35
N HIS A 70 5.90 11.04 3.74
CA HIS A 70 6.65 11.56 2.59
C HIS A 70 8.15 11.63 2.90
N GLY A 71 8.51 12.25 4.04
CA GLY A 71 9.92 12.40 4.44
C GLY A 71 10.59 11.10 4.93
N SER A 72 9.83 10.14 5.46
CA SER A 72 10.40 8.94 6.05
C SER A 72 10.46 7.74 5.11
N GLY A 73 9.54 7.58 4.15
CA GLY A 73 9.46 6.38 3.31
C GLY A 73 10.75 6.08 2.53
N SER A 74 11.36 7.11 1.94
CA SER A 74 12.61 6.99 1.18
C SER A 74 13.81 6.59 2.05
N ALA A 75 13.84 6.99 3.33
CA ALA A 75 14.89 6.59 4.27
C ALA A 75 14.90 5.07 4.54
N TYR A 76 13.78 4.38 4.28
CA TYR A 76 13.65 2.94 4.38
C TYR A 76 13.63 2.24 3.00
N GLY A 77 13.87 2.96 1.89
CA GLY A 77 13.78 2.41 0.54
C GLY A 77 12.35 2.09 0.08
N LEU A 78 11.35 2.70 0.72
CA LEU A 78 9.93 2.51 0.43
C LEU A 78 9.38 3.75 -0.28
N ASP A 79 9.86 3.99 -1.50
CA ASP A 79 9.48 5.16 -2.32
C ASP A 79 7.96 5.27 -2.48
N ARG A 80 7.26 4.13 -2.56
CA ARG A 80 5.80 4.11 -2.63
C ARG A 80 5.12 4.72 -1.40
N ILE A 81 5.67 4.55 -0.20
CA ILE A 81 5.13 5.22 1.01
C ILE A 81 5.40 6.72 0.94
N SER A 82 6.54 7.12 0.39
CA SER A 82 6.87 8.54 0.20
C SER A 82 5.88 9.22 -0.75
N GLU A 83 5.58 8.59 -1.90
CA GLU A 83 4.58 9.05 -2.88
C GLU A 83 3.17 9.16 -2.26
N LEU A 84 2.73 8.12 -1.55
CA LEU A 84 1.41 8.09 -0.90
C LEU A 84 1.31 9.15 0.19
N GLY A 85 2.39 9.39 0.95
CA GLY A 85 2.47 10.44 1.95
C GLY A 85 2.30 11.84 1.35
N ALA A 86 2.98 12.13 0.23
CA ALA A 86 2.84 13.41 -0.47
C ALA A 86 1.42 13.60 -1.04
N GLY A 87 0.81 12.52 -1.55
CA GLY A 87 -0.57 12.50 -1.98
C GLY A 87 -1.53 12.83 -0.83
N LEU A 88 -1.34 12.23 0.34
CA LEU A 88 -2.16 12.46 1.54
C LEU A 88 -2.05 13.89 2.03
N GLU A 89 -0.83 14.43 2.08
CA GLU A 89 -0.58 15.83 2.44
C GLU A 89 -1.32 16.78 1.49
N THR A 90 -1.20 16.56 0.18
CA THR A 90 -1.86 17.38 -0.84
C THR A 90 -3.39 17.27 -0.76
N ALA A 91 -3.92 16.06 -0.60
CA ALA A 91 -5.36 15.82 -0.51
C ALA A 91 -5.95 16.44 0.77
N ALA A 92 -5.22 16.40 1.88
CA ALA A 92 -5.59 17.05 3.14
C ALA A 92 -5.62 18.58 3.02
N ILE A 93 -4.64 19.19 2.36
CA ILE A 93 -4.63 20.64 2.07
C ILE A 93 -5.87 21.04 1.26
N ARG A 94 -6.32 20.18 0.35
CA ARG A 94 -7.51 20.39 -0.49
C ARG A 94 -8.81 19.93 0.18
N GLN A 95 -8.75 19.35 1.38
CA GLN A 95 -9.86 18.74 2.10
C GLN A 95 -10.64 17.72 1.26
N ASP A 96 -9.94 17.02 0.35
CA ASP A 96 -10.53 16.04 -0.55
C ASP A 96 -10.65 14.68 0.14
N ARG A 97 -11.75 14.50 0.87
CA ARG A 97 -12.04 13.28 1.64
C ARG A 97 -12.04 12.01 0.78
N GLN A 98 -12.47 12.11 -0.49
CA GLN A 98 -12.48 10.97 -1.39
C GLN A 98 -11.06 10.55 -1.77
N ALA A 99 -10.23 11.52 -2.15
CA ALA A 99 -8.82 11.27 -2.44
C ALA A 99 -8.07 10.72 -1.22
N ILE A 100 -8.28 11.31 -0.03
CA ILE A 100 -7.68 10.82 1.22
C ILE A 100 -8.05 9.36 1.48
N SER A 101 -9.34 9.01 1.36
CA SER A 101 -9.79 7.65 1.62
C SER A 101 -9.16 6.64 0.66
N GLY A 102 -9.06 6.97 -0.64
CA GLY A 102 -8.40 6.11 -1.62
C GLY A 102 -6.90 5.96 -1.36
N LEU A 103 -6.22 7.03 -0.97
CA LEU A 103 -4.80 6.98 -0.62
C LEU A 103 -4.53 6.16 0.64
N ILE A 104 -5.42 6.20 1.63
CA ILE A 104 -5.36 5.34 2.83
C ILE A 104 -5.54 3.87 2.43
N ASP A 105 -6.50 3.55 1.55
CA ASP A 105 -6.71 2.19 1.05
C ASP A 105 -5.47 1.65 0.31
N ASP A 106 -4.84 2.50 -0.50
CA ASP A 106 -3.62 2.17 -1.23
C ASP A 106 -2.43 1.94 -0.29
N LEU A 107 -2.29 2.77 0.75
CA LEU A 107 -1.26 2.62 1.78
C LEU A 107 -1.46 1.33 2.58
N GLU A 108 -2.69 1.05 3.00
CA GLU A 108 -3.04 -0.18 3.73
C GLU A 108 -2.71 -1.43 2.91
N ARG A 109 -3.06 -1.42 1.62
CA ARG A 109 -2.74 -2.51 0.70
C ARG A 109 -1.24 -2.69 0.57
N PHE A 110 -0.49 -1.61 0.36
CA PHE A 110 0.96 -1.66 0.22
C PHE A 110 1.64 -2.22 1.48
N VAL A 111 1.30 -1.71 2.66
CA VAL A 111 1.87 -2.18 3.93
C VAL A 111 1.55 -3.65 4.20
N ARG A 112 0.36 -4.13 3.82
CA ARG A 112 -0.03 -5.54 3.98
C ARG A 112 0.70 -6.48 3.02
N GLU A 113 1.01 -6.01 1.82
CA GLU A 113 1.70 -6.79 0.79
C GLU A 113 3.22 -6.83 0.97
N LEU A 114 3.76 -5.97 1.84
CA LEU A 114 5.17 -5.98 2.21
C LEU A 114 5.51 -7.14 3.16
N SER A 115 6.50 -7.93 2.76
CA SER A 115 7.13 -8.95 3.60
C SER A 115 8.61 -8.63 3.76
N ILE A 116 9.16 -8.86 4.94
CA ILE A 116 10.59 -8.69 5.21
C ILE A 116 11.21 -10.10 5.31
N ALA A 117 12.22 -10.38 4.48
CA ALA A 117 12.95 -11.64 4.48
C ALA A 117 14.29 -11.55 5.25
#